data_AF-A0A925AL13-F1
#
_entry.id   AF-A0A925AL13-F1
#
_cell.length_a   1.000
_cell.length_b   1.000
_cell.length_c   1.000
_cell.angle_alpha   90.00
_cell.angle_beta   90.00
_cell.angle_gamma   90.00
#
_symmetry.space_group_name_H-M   'P 1'
#
loop_
_entity.id
_entity.type
_entity.pdbx_description
1 polymer ?
#
loop_
_entity_poly.entity_id
_entity_poly.type
_entity_poly.pdbx_seq_one_letter_code
_entity_poly.pdbx_strand_id
1 'polypeptide(L)'
;MQHLLFQTLIPILFFSPKVSNAQDLGQLMTAREYIEMKSGPEKTKQIRELEHRSWYHQDALMDHTGNFIESKKFDLSPFVDSLGESAFLVTDISPEFPGGALSLNDYLQNKLGNLLVKPNEETQNTLFVKFSVLKDGKIEAVEPANPFPEWVRSSTRQRCLVAVREMPNWSPGIFKDQPVKVKMLMIFSLRE
;
A
#
# COMPACT_ATOMS: atom_id res chain seq x y z
N MET A 1 15.61 6.06 53.50
CA MET A 1 15.23 4.77 52.88
C MET A 1 13.73 4.63 53.08
N GLN A 2 12.84 4.42 52.10
CA GLN A 2 12.96 4.08 50.70
C GLN A 2 11.61 4.41 50.02
N HIS A 3 11.69 5.16 48.93
CA HIS A 3 10.86 5.19 47.72
C HIS A 3 9.34 4.91 47.75
N LEU A 4 8.60 5.96 47.39
CA LEU A 4 7.26 5.92 46.81
C LEU A 4 7.25 5.05 45.54
N LEU A 5 6.26 4.15 45.45
CA LEU A 5 5.90 3.46 44.22
C LEU A 5 5.01 4.38 43.37
N PHE A 6 5.62 5.13 42.45
CA PHE A 6 4.93 5.72 41.31
C PHE A 6 4.67 4.60 40.29
N GLN A 7 3.48 4.01 40.31
CA GLN A 7 3.00 3.24 39.16
C GLN A 7 2.61 4.25 38.07
N THR A 8 3.52 4.47 37.13
CA THR A 8 3.23 5.21 35.91
C THR A 8 2.28 4.38 35.06
N LEU A 9 1.00 4.71 35.13
CA LEU A 9 0.02 4.37 34.09
C LEU A 9 0.54 4.93 32.75
N ILE A 10 0.97 4.03 31.88
CA ILE A 10 1.28 4.33 30.48
C ILE A 10 -0.03 4.88 29.87
N PRO A 11 -0.05 6.09 29.28
CA PRO A 11 -1.22 6.54 28.55
C PRO A 11 -1.36 5.63 27.33
N ILE A 12 -2.31 4.72 27.40
CA ILE A 12 -2.83 4.01 26.24
C ILE A 12 -3.34 5.10 25.30
N LEU A 13 -2.58 5.39 24.26
CA LEU A 13 -3.04 6.20 23.13
C LEU A 13 -4.35 5.59 22.68
N PHE A 14 -5.46 6.29 22.97
CA PHE A 14 -6.77 5.99 22.41
C PHE A 14 -6.69 6.20 20.90
N PHE A 15 -6.19 5.20 20.18
CA PHE A 15 -6.55 5.00 18.79
C PHE A 15 -8.04 4.66 18.82
N SER A 16 -8.91 5.64 18.56
CA SER A 16 -10.25 5.31 18.08
C SER A 16 -10.05 4.66 16.72
N PRO A 17 -10.29 3.35 16.56
CA PRO A 17 -10.17 2.73 15.25
C PRO A 17 -11.22 3.37 14.34
N LYS A 18 -10.76 4.15 13.35
CA LYS A 18 -11.64 4.54 12.25
C LYS A 18 -11.99 3.26 11.51
N VAL A 19 -13.25 2.83 11.60
CA VAL A 19 -13.80 1.78 10.75
C VAL A 19 -13.92 2.38 9.35
N SER A 20 -12.83 2.33 8.58
CA SER A 20 -12.79 2.82 7.21
C SER A 20 -13.37 1.74 6.28
N ASN A 21 -14.61 1.94 5.86
CA ASN A 21 -15.22 1.21 4.76
C ASN A 21 -14.55 1.67 3.45
N ALA A 22 -13.61 0.86 2.94
CA ALA A 22 -12.85 1.02 1.71
C ALA A 22 -11.88 2.22 1.65
N GLN A 23 -10.58 1.92 1.60
CA GLN A 23 -9.55 2.92 1.29
C GLN A 23 -9.73 3.47 -0.12
N ASP A 24 -9.64 4.80 -0.25
CA ASP A 24 -9.69 5.52 -1.52
C ASP A 24 -8.44 5.23 -2.36
N LEU A 25 -8.58 5.24 -3.69
CA LEU A 25 -7.44 5.05 -4.60
C LEU A 25 -6.35 6.10 -4.36
N GLY A 26 -6.72 7.35 -4.05
CA GLY A 26 -5.77 8.41 -3.74
C GLY A 26 -4.91 8.09 -2.52
N GLN A 27 -5.51 7.58 -1.44
CA GLN A 27 -4.75 7.16 -0.25
C GLN A 27 -3.75 6.06 -0.57
N LEU A 28 -4.15 5.08 -1.39
CA LEU A 28 -3.29 3.98 -1.81
C LEU A 28 -2.17 4.43 -2.75
N MET A 29 -2.43 5.40 -3.62
CA MET A 29 -1.41 6.02 -4.49
C MET A 29 -0.39 6.81 -3.67
N THR A 30 -0.84 7.66 -2.74
CA THR A 30 0.08 8.40 -1.85
C THR A 30 0.88 7.45 -0.96
N ALA A 31 0.26 6.40 -0.42
CA ALA A 31 0.97 5.38 0.35
C ALA A 31 2.02 4.63 -0.47
N ARG A 32 1.77 4.43 -1.77
CA ARG A 32 2.70 3.76 -2.69
C ARG A 32 4.04 4.49 -2.79
N GLU A 33 4.05 5.81 -2.72
CA GLU A 33 5.29 6.60 -2.72
C GLU A 33 6.19 6.19 -1.55
N TYR A 34 5.63 6.11 -0.34
CA TYR A 34 6.34 5.61 0.83
C TYR A 34 6.79 4.16 0.68
N ILE A 35 5.97 3.31 0.03
CA ILE A 35 6.31 1.90 -0.21
C ILE A 35 7.53 1.78 -1.12
N GLU A 36 7.57 2.56 -2.20
CA GLU A 36 8.64 2.55 -3.20
C GLU A 36 9.93 3.21 -2.70
N MET A 37 9.86 4.04 -1.66
CA MET A 37 11.07 4.57 -1.00
C MET A 37 11.98 3.45 -0.51
N LYS A 38 13.28 3.61 -0.78
CA LYS A 38 14.33 2.73 -0.24
C LYS A 38 14.24 2.69 1.29
N SER A 39 14.17 1.48 1.85
CA SER A 39 14.22 1.26 3.30
C SER A 39 15.51 1.84 3.90
N GLY A 40 15.39 2.51 5.04
CA GLY A 40 16.52 3.12 5.72
C GLY A 40 16.12 4.33 6.59
N PRO A 41 17.11 5.03 7.18
CA PRO A 41 16.86 6.11 8.14
C PRO A 41 16.00 7.24 7.60
N GLU A 42 16.12 7.56 6.31
CA GLU A 42 15.34 8.63 5.69
C GLU A 42 13.85 8.28 5.61
N LYS A 43 13.51 7.07 5.16
CA LYS A 43 12.13 6.58 5.15
C LYS A 43 11.55 6.53 6.56
N THR A 44 12.31 6.01 7.51
CA THR A 44 11.90 6.00 8.93
C THR A 44 11.63 7.41 9.42
N LYS A 45 12.51 8.38 9.15
CA LYS A 45 12.32 9.77 9.55
C LYS A 45 11.01 10.35 8.97
N GLN A 46 10.75 10.17 7.68
CA GLN A 46 9.52 10.66 7.05
C GLN A 46 8.26 10.01 7.64
N ILE A 47 8.32 8.74 8.01
CA ILE A 47 7.21 8.05 8.68
C ILE A 47 7.01 8.59 10.10
N ARG A 48 8.07 8.87 10.86
CA ARG A 48 7.96 9.52 12.18
C ARG A 48 7.36 10.93 12.07
N GLU A 49 7.71 11.67 11.02
CA GLU A 49 7.08 12.97 10.72
C GLU A 49 5.60 12.84 10.35
N LEU A 50 5.21 11.77 9.65
CA LEU A 50 3.79 11.46 9.44
C LEU A 50 3.08 11.18 10.76
N GLU A 51 3.67 10.37 11.65
CA GLU A 51 3.10 10.11 12.98
C GLU A 51 2.86 11.40 13.76
N HIS A 52 3.85 12.30 13.77
CA HIS A 52 3.74 13.61 14.41
C HIS A 52 2.64 14.48 13.78
N ARG A 53 2.40 14.34 12.47
CA ARG A 53 1.32 15.02 11.73
C ARG A 53 0.00 14.26 11.75
N SER A 54 -0.19 13.35 12.71
CA SER A 54 -1.41 12.53 12.84
C SER A 54 -1.74 11.75 11.55
N TRP A 55 -0.69 11.25 10.89
CA TRP A 55 -0.73 10.45 9.66
C TRP A 55 -1.29 11.14 8.41
N TYR A 56 -1.45 12.45 8.43
CA TYR A 56 -1.89 13.15 7.23
C TYR A 56 -0.72 13.50 6.31
N HIS A 57 -0.82 13.03 5.07
CA HIS A 57 -0.01 13.50 3.96
C HIS A 57 -0.75 14.64 3.25
N GLN A 58 -0.03 15.68 2.84
CA GLN A 58 -0.61 16.81 2.13
C GLN A 58 0.18 17.04 0.85
N ASP A 59 -0.50 16.91 -0.28
CA ASP A 59 0.05 17.16 -1.60
C ASP A 59 -0.51 18.46 -2.18
N ALA A 60 0.35 19.22 -2.84
CA ALA A 60 -0.05 20.32 -3.69
C ALA A 60 -0.19 19.79 -5.13
N LEU A 61 -1.42 19.69 -5.61
CA LEU A 61 -1.69 19.37 -7.00
C LEU A 61 -1.39 20.60 -7.85
N MET A 62 -0.46 20.42 -8.78
CA MET A 62 -0.10 21.42 -9.77
C MET A 62 -0.66 21.00 -11.13
N ASP A 63 -1.05 21.95 -11.98
CA ASP A 63 -1.36 21.66 -13.37
C ASP A 63 -0.09 21.36 -14.17
N HIS A 64 -0.26 20.94 -15.43
CA HIS A 64 0.86 20.65 -16.34
C HIS A 64 1.75 21.86 -16.64
N THR A 65 1.33 23.08 -16.28
CA THR A 65 2.10 24.32 -16.40
C THR A 65 2.78 24.75 -15.09
N GLY A 66 2.60 23.97 -14.02
CA GLY A 66 3.17 24.23 -12.70
C GLY A 66 2.36 25.20 -11.84
N ASN A 67 1.14 25.57 -12.25
CA ASN A 67 0.27 26.39 -11.41
C ASN A 67 -0.38 25.54 -10.34
N PHE A 68 -0.49 26.10 -9.14
CA PHE A 68 -1.22 25.50 -8.04
C PHE A 68 -2.71 25.35 -8.40
N ILE A 69 -3.21 24.12 -8.29
CA ILE A 69 -4.63 23.82 -8.41
C ILE A 69 -5.24 23.77 -7.01
N GLU A 70 -4.82 22.79 -6.20
CA GLU A 70 -5.37 22.58 -4.87
C GLU A 70 -4.40 21.81 -3.96
N SER A 71 -4.58 21.95 -2.66
CA SER A 71 -3.93 21.08 -1.68
C SER A 71 -4.88 19.97 -1.29
N LYS A 72 -4.48 18.72 -1.50
CA LYS A 72 -5.25 17.55 -1.08
C LYS A 72 -4.59 16.89 0.11
N LYS A 73 -5.42 16.48 1.07
CA LYS A 73 -4.98 15.82 2.31
C LYS A 73 -5.40 14.36 2.28
N PHE A 74 -4.45 13.46 2.47
CA PHE A 74 -4.67 12.01 2.53
C PHE A 74 -4.39 11.51 3.94
N ASP A 75 -5.37 10.81 4.53
CA ASP A 75 -5.20 10.14 5.81
C ASP A 75 -4.51 8.78 5.58
N LEU A 76 -3.28 8.63 6.06
CA LEU A 76 -2.50 7.40 5.95
C LEU A 76 -2.46 6.61 7.27
N SER A 77 -3.33 6.93 8.22
CA SER A 77 -3.36 6.25 9.51
C SER A 77 -3.64 4.76 9.36
N PRO A 78 -3.03 3.91 10.21
CA PRO A 78 -3.42 2.51 10.28
C PRO A 78 -4.90 2.39 10.61
N PHE A 79 -5.58 1.49 9.92
CA PHE A 79 -7.00 1.24 10.14
C PHE A 79 -7.20 -0.16 10.71
N VAL A 80 -8.33 -0.39 11.37
CA VAL A 80 -8.71 -1.71 11.85
C VAL A 80 -9.66 -2.33 10.85
N ASP A 81 -9.34 -3.54 10.38
CA ASP A 81 -10.19 -4.25 9.43
C ASP A 81 -11.38 -4.95 10.12
N SER A 82 -12.18 -5.67 9.33
CA SER A 82 -13.36 -6.39 9.81
C SER A 82 -13.06 -7.50 10.83
N LEU A 83 -11.80 -7.94 10.94
CA LEU A 83 -11.34 -8.96 11.88
C LEU A 83 -10.74 -8.35 13.15
N GLY A 84 -10.70 -7.02 13.27
CA GLY A 84 -10.11 -6.33 14.41
C GLY A 84 -8.59 -6.20 14.30
N GLU A 85 -7.98 -6.50 13.15
CA GLU A 85 -6.54 -6.38 12.95
C GLU A 85 -6.15 -5.01 12.38
N SER A 86 -5.08 -4.43 12.93
CA SER A 86 -4.49 -3.21 12.38
C SER A 86 -3.81 -3.48 11.04
N ALA A 87 -4.21 -2.75 10.01
CA ALA A 87 -3.60 -2.73 8.68
C ALA A 87 -2.98 -1.36 8.41
N PHE A 88 -1.72 -1.37 7.98
CA PHE A 88 -0.92 -0.19 7.69
C PHE A 88 -0.94 0.13 6.20
N LEU A 89 -0.84 1.41 5.87
CA LEU A 89 -0.58 1.89 4.50
C LEU A 89 0.90 2.18 4.27
N VAL A 90 1.62 2.62 5.32
CA VAL A 90 3.04 2.94 5.26
C VAL A 90 3.79 2.27 6.41
N THR A 91 5.01 1.80 6.15
CA THR A 91 5.82 1.01 7.09
C THR A 91 7.30 1.35 6.95
N ASP A 92 8.09 1.16 8.01
CA ASP A 92 9.52 1.47 8.03
C ASP A 92 10.29 0.61 7.01
N ILE A 93 9.94 -0.67 6.93
CA ILE A 93 10.35 -1.60 5.88
C ILE A 93 9.09 -2.05 5.16
N SER A 94 9.07 -1.90 3.83
CA SER A 94 7.91 -2.30 3.03
C SER A 94 7.91 -3.80 2.74
N PRO A 95 6.72 -4.39 2.54
CA PRO A 95 6.66 -5.76 2.07
C PRO A 95 7.38 -5.92 0.74
N GLU A 96 8.06 -7.04 0.57
CA GLU A 96 8.88 -7.31 -0.61
C GLU A 96 8.59 -8.68 -1.19
N PHE A 97 8.40 -8.75 -2.51
CA PHE A 97 8.25 -10.00 -3.23
C PHE A 97 9.54 -10.84 -3.08
N PRO A 98 9.45 -12.18 -2.97
CA PRO A 98 10.65 -13.00 -2.85
C PRO A 98 11.57 -12.84 -4.06
N GLY A 99 12.82 -12.44 -3.81
CA GLY A 99 13.78 -12.11 -4.86
C GLY A 99 13.64 -10.68 -5.41
N GLY A 100 12.85 -9.83 -4.75
CA GLY A 100 12.74 -8.39 -5.02
C GLY A 100 11.96 -8.04 -6.28
N ALA A 101 12.06 -6.76 -6.66
CA ALA A 101 11.27 -6.17 -7.75
C ALA A 101 11.52 -6.82 -9.13
N LEU A 102 12.75 -7.27 -9.41
CA LEU A 102 13.07 -7.96 -10.67
C LEU A 102 12.35 -9.31 -10.75
N SER A 103 12.40 -10.11 -9.67
CA SER A 103 11.71 -11.40 -9.61
C SER A 103 10.19 -11.24 -9.68
N LEU A 104 9.64 -10.16 -9.11
CA LEU A 104 8.23 -9.83 -9.27
C LEU A 104 7.88 -9.55 -10.74
N ASN A 105 8.72 -8.76 -11.44
CA ASN A 105 8.50 -8.48 -12.87
C ASN A 105 8.52 -9.79 -13.68
N ASP A 106 9.54 -10.64 -13.49
CA ASP A 106 9.64 -11.93 -14.18
C ASP A 106 8.43 -12.83 -13.91
N TYR A 107 7.98 -12.90 -12.66
CA TYR A 107 6.76 -13.62 -12.28
C TYR A 107 5.54 -13.09 -13.05
N LEU A 108 5.36 -11.77 -13.08
CA LEU A 108 4.23 -11.13 -13.78
C LEU A 108 4.30 -11.32 -15.29
N GLN A 109 5.49 -11.23 -15.91
CA GLN A 109 5.66 -11.52 -17.33
C GLN A 109 5.32 -12.97 -17.66
N ASN A 110 5.73 -13.92 -16.83
CA ASN A 110 5.40 -15.33 -17.03
C ASN A 110 3.89 -15.61 -16.89
N LYS A 111 3.20 -14.93 -15.96
CA LYS A 111 1.75 -15.12 -15.73
C LYS A 111 0.86 -14.34 -16.70
N LEU A 112 1.27 -13.13 -17.08
CA LEU A 112 0.43 -12.12 -17.74
C LEU A 112 1.04 -11.55 -19.02
N GLY A 113 2.20 -12.01 -19.49
CA GLY A 113 3.01 -11.30 -20.50
C GLY A 113 2.29 -10.87 -21.77
N ASN A 114 1.30 -11.62 -22.24
CA ASN A 114 0.49 -11.22 -23.40
C ASN A 114 -0.50 -10.07 -23.14
N LEU A 115 -0.80 -9.79 -21.87
CA LEU A 115 -1.69 -8.70 -21.44
C LEU A 115 -0.92 -7.42 -21.10
N LEU A 116 0.31 -7.55 -20.59
CA LEU A 116 1.12 -6.42 -20.12
C LEU A 116 1.74 -5.65 -21.29
N VAL A 117 1.72 -4.33 -21.19
CA VAL A 117 2.36 -3.41 -22.15
C VAL A 117 3.86 -3.71 -22.24
N LYS A 118 4.42 -3.74 -23.45
CA LYS A 118 5.88 -3.83 -23.64
C LYS A 118 6.51 -2.44 -23.48
N PRO A 119 7.82 -2.33 -23.18
CA PRO A 119 8.50 -1.05 -23.02
C PRO A 119 8.30 -0.03 -24.16
N ASN A 120 8.04 -0.49 -25.39
CA ASN A 120 7.88 0.36 -26.58
C ASN A 120 6.43 0.47 -27.08
N GLU A 121 5.46 0.14 -26.22
CA GLU A 121 4.04 0.19 -26.56
C GLU A 121 3.30 1.16 -25.64
N GLU A 122 2.22 1.75 -26.15
CA GLU A 122 1.37 2.62 -25.36
C GLU A 122 0.42 1.80 -24.47
N THR A 123 0.16 2.33 -23.28
CA THR A 123 -0.82 1.74 -22.36
C THR A 123 -2.23 2.06 -22.85
N GLN A 124 -3.03 1.02 -23.10
CA GLN A 124 -4.44 1.19 -23.47
C GLN A 124 -5.32 1.30 -22.24
N ASN A 125 -5.06 0.47 -21.22
CA ASN A 125 -5.84 0.45 -19.99
C ASN A 125 -4.95 0.30 -18.76
N THR A 126 -5.39 0.86 -17.65
CA THR A 126 -4.72 0.74 -16.36
C THR A 126 -5.63 0.04 -15.36
N LEU A 127 -5.11 -1.01 -14.73
CA LEU A 127 -5.81 -1.77 -13.69
C LEU A 127 -5.19 -1.50 -12.33
N PHE A 128 -6.00 -1.06 -11.36
CA PHE A 128 -5.57 -0.85 -9.99
C PHE A 128 -6.07 -1.99 -9.12
N VAL A 129 -5.14 -2.81 -8.62
CA VAL A 129 -5.47 -3.95 -7.75
C VAL A 129 -4.92 -3.68 -6.37
N LYS A 130 -5.81 -3.66 -5.36
CA LYS A 130 -5.43 -3.57 -3.95
C LYS A 130 -5.45 -4.95 -3.31
N PHE A 131 -4.51 -5.17 -2.41
CA PHE A 131 -4.37 -6.43 -1.68
C PHE A 131 -3.69 -6.17 -0.33
N SER A 132 -3.71 -7.17 0.56
CA SER A 132 -2.99 -7.15 1.83
C SER A 132 -1.84 -8.14 1.81
N VAL A 133 -0.67 -7.71 2.27
CA VAL A 133 0.40 -8.60 2.74
C VAL A 133 0.25 -8.75 4.24
N LEU A 134 0.06 -9.98 4.72
CA LEU A 134 -0.08 -10.29 6.14
C LEU A 134 1.28 -10.31 6.86
N LYS A 135 1.24 -10.43 8.20
CA LYS A 135 2.44 -10.50 9.05
C LYS A 135 3.31 -11.73 8.80
N ASP A 136 2.73 -12.78 8.23
CA ASP A 136 3.39 -14.02 7.80
C ASP A 136 3.80 -14.01 6.32
N GLY A 137 3.56 -12.88 5.61
CA GLY A 137 3.89 -12.72 4.20
C GLY A 137 2.81 -13.19 3.23
N LYS A 138 1.72 -13.80 3.70
CA LYS A 138 0.65 -14.28 2.82
C LYS A 138 -0.13 -13.12 2.20
N ILE A 139 -0.60 -13.32 0.96
CA ILE A 139 -1.45 -12.37 0.25
C ILE A 139 -2.93 -12.65 0.52
N GLU A 140 -3.70 -11.62 0.88
CA GLU A 140 -5.15 -11.71 1.09
C GLU A 140 -5.89 -10.46 0.59
N ALA A 141 -7.24 -10.54 0.58
CA ALA A 141 -8.14 -9.44 0.25
C ALA A 141 -7.80 -8.76 -1.08
N VAL A 142 -7.57 -9.58 -2.12
CA VAL A 142 -7.23 -9.13 -3.48
C VAL A 142 -8.50 -8.70 -4.23
N GLU A 143 -8.59 -7.41 -4.52
CA GLU A 143 -9.77 -6.76 -5.09
C GLU A 143 -9.40 -5.53 -5.97
N PRO A 144 -10.26 -5.11 -6.90
CA PRO A 144 -10.13 -3.81 -7.56
C PRO A 144 -10.02 -2.66 -6.56
N ALA A 145 -9.09 -1.71 -6.77
CA ALA A 145 -9.06 -0.47 -6.00
C ALA A 145 -10.14 0.52 -6.44
N ASN A 146 -10.58 0.46 -7.70
CA ASN A 146 -11.68 1.22 -8.29
C ASN A 146 -12.51 0.33 -9.24
N PRO A 147 -13.76 0.70 -9.56
CA PRO A 147 -14.54 -0.02 -10.56
C PRO A 147 -13.77 -0.11 -11.88
N PHE A 148 -13.72 -1.32 -12.43
CA PHE A 148 -13.04 -1.54 -13.69
C PHE A 148 -13.84 -0.94 -14.85
N PRO A 149 -13.16 -0.37 -15.87
CA PRO A 149 -13.86 0.07 -17.06
C PRO A 149 -14.58 -1.10 -17.75
N GLU A 150 -15.80 -0.84 -18.25
CA GLU A 150 -16.65 -1.88 -18.86
C GLU A 150 -16.04 -2.50 -20.12
N TRP A 151 -15.21 -1.73 -20.84
CA TRP A 151 -14.55 -2.17 -22.07
C TRP A 151 -13.37 -3.12 -21.81
N VAL A 152 -12.83 -3.20 -20.59
CA VAL A 152 -11.77 -4.16 -20.25
C VAL A 152 -12.40 -5.54 -20.06
N ARG A 153 -11.97 -6.51 -20.86
CA ARG A 153 -12.53 -7.87 -20.85
C ARG A 153 -12.46 -8.49 -19.46
N SER A 154 -13.55 -9.16 -19.06
CA SER A 154 -13.63 -9.78 -17.73
C SER A 154 -12.57 -10.85 -17.48
N SER A 155 -12.16 -11.58 -18.53
CA SER A 155 -11.06 -12.55 -18.48
C SER A 155 -9.72 -11.88 -18.13
N THR A 156 -9.43 -10.71 -18.71
CA THR A 156 -8.22 -9.92 -18.46
C THR A 156 -8.17 -9.47 -17.01
N ARG A 157 -9.28 -8.91 -16.50
CA ARG A 157 -9.42 -8.52 -15.09
C ARG A 157 -9.20 -9.70 -14.14
N GLN A 158 -9.83 -10.84 -14.42
CA GLN A 158 -9.72 -12.03 -13.60
C GLN A 158 -8.29 -12.58 -13.59
N ARG A 159 -7.59 -12.60 -14.73
CA ARG A 159 -6.19 -13.04 -14.81
C ARG A 159 -5.27 -12.20 -13.94
N CYS A 160 -5.42 -10.87 -13.94
CA CYS A 160 -4.66 -9.98 -13.06
C CYS A 160 -4.94 -10.27 -11.58
N LEU A 161 -6.20 -10.42 -11.19
CA LEU A 161 -6.57 -10.75 -9.81
C LEU A 161 -6.02 -12.12 -9.37
N VAL A 162 -6.09 -13.13 -10.24
CA VAL A 162 -5.53 -14.48 -9.98
C VAL A 162 -4.01 -14.42 -9.85
N ALA A 163 -3.32 -13.70 -10.74
CA ALA A 163 -1.87 -13.56 -10.67
C ALA A 163 -1.39 -12.95 -9.34
N VAL A 164 -2.14 -11.99 -8.77
CA VAL A 164 -1.86 -11.44 -7.44
C VAL A 164 -2.18 -12.45 -6.32
N ARG A 165 -3.31 -13.16 -6.40
CA ARG A 165 -3.69 -14.19 -5.42
C ARG A 165 -2.71 -15.37 -5.34
N GLU A 166 -2.10 -15.71 -6.46
CA GLU A 166 -1.15 -16.83 -6.58
C GLU A 166 0.31 -16.45 -6.30
N MET A 167 0.56 -15.20 -5.88
CA MET A 167 1.91 -14.81 -5.52
C MET A 167 2.42 -15.67 -4.35
N PRO A 168 3.72 -16.05 -4.35
CA PRO A 168 4.35 -16.68 -3.20
C PRO A 168 4.32 -15.77 -1.97
N ASN A 169 4.65 -16.30 -0.79
CA ASN A 169 4.74 -15.48 0.41
C ASN A 169 5.81 -14.39 0.25
N TRP A 170 5.43 -13.17 0.60
CA TRP A 170 6.29 -11.99 0.61
C TRP A 170 7.04 -11.87 1.93
N SER A 171 8.13 -11.11 1.95
CA SER A 171 8.62 -10.57 3.22
C SER A 171 7.57 -9.60 3.78
N PRO A 172 7.17 -9.72 5.05
CA PRO A 172 6.15 -8.84 5.63
C PRO A 172 6.69 -7.41 5.77
N GLY A 173 5.77 -6.45 5.85
CA GLY A 173 6.15 -5.08 6.22
C GLY A 173 6.51 -4.99 7.70
N ILE A 174 7.51 -4.17 8.02
CA ILE A 174 7.95 -3.94 9.41
C ILE A 174 7.67 -2.50 9.80
N PHE A 175 7.01 -2.30 10.94
CA PHE A 175 6.80 -1.00 11.56
C PHE A 175 7.21 -1.07 13.02
N LYS A 176 8.13 -0.20 13.44
CA LYS A 176 8.73 -0.19 14.79
C LYS A 176 9.18 -1.58 15.22
N ASP A 177 9.96 -2.21 14.36
CA ASP A 177 10.55 -3.55 14.55
C ASP A 177 9.55 -4.71 14.69
N GLN A 178 8.27 -4.47 14.40
CA GLN A 178 7.22 -5.49 14.43
C GLN A 178 6.69 -5.79 13.02
N PRO A 179 6.48 -7.07 12.66
CA PRO A 179 5.79 -7.41 11.43
C PRO A 179 4.32 -6.98 11.51
N VAL A 180 3.86 -6.27 10.49
CA VAL A 180 2.51 -5.72 10.41
C VAL A 180 1.83 -6.10 9.11
N LYS A 181 0.50 -6.13 9.13
CA LYS A 181 -0.30 -6.27 7.92
C LYS A 181 -0.23 -4.96 7.13
N VAL A 182 0.04 -5.04 5.84
CA VAL A 182 0.17 -3.86 4.96
C VAL A 182 -0.79 -3.98 3.80
N LYS A 183 -1.55 -2.91 3.52
CA LYS A 183 -2.31 -2.80 2.27
C LYS A 183 -1.39 -2.24 1.19
N MET A 184 -1.44 -2.87 0.03
CA MET A 184 -0.63 -2.52 -1.12
C MET A 184 -1.50 -2.27 -2.33
N LEU A 185 -0.97 -1.46 -3.25
CA LEU A 185 -1.54 -1.18 -4.56
C LEU A 185 -0.60 -1.62 -5.66
N MET A 186 -1.06 -2.55 -6.50
CA MET A 186 -0.40 -2.92 -7.74
C MET A 186 -1.13 -2.31 -8.93
N ILE A 187 -0.36 -1.76 -9.86
CA ILE A 187 -0.86 -1.09 -11.05
C ILE A 187 -0.41 -1.93 -12.24
N PHE A 188 -1.37 -2.37 -13.07
CA PHE A 188 -1.09 -3.06 -14.32
C PHE A 188 -1.36 -2.14 -15.49
N SER A 189 -0.34 -1.94 -16.33
CA SER A 189 -0.49 -1.32 -17.65
C SER A 189 -0.80 -2.40 -18.67
N LEU A 190 -1.99 -2.34 -19.27
CA LEU A 190 -2.56 -3.35 -20.15
C LEU A 190 -2.59 -2.87 -21.61
N ARG A 191 -2.38 -3.81 -22.53
CA ARG A 191 -2.47 -3.59 -23.99
C ARG A 191 -3.90 -3.55 -24.52
N GLU A 192 -4.86 -4.03 -23.73
CA GLU A 192 -6.27 -4.21 -24.10
C GLU A 192 -7.20 -3.95 -22.93
#